data_AF-A0A1F5KHC5-F1
#
_entry.id   AF-A0A1F5KHC5-F1
#
_cell.length_a   1.000
_cell.length_b   1.000
_cell.length_c   1.000
_cell.angle_alpha   90.00
_cell.angle_beta   90.00
_cell.angle_gamma   90.00
#
_symmetry.space_group_name_H-M   'P 1'
#
loop_
_entity.id
_entity.type
_entity.pdbx_description
1 polymer ?
#
loop_
_entity_poly.entity_id
_entity_poly.type
_entity_poly.pdbx_seq_one_letter_code
_entity_poly.pdbx_strand_id
1 'polypeptide(L)'
;MSAQKLVISSMFGVRCKEESTKSANPEPRTPNQLGFTLIELLIVVSIIVILATIGVIIYGNVQKNARDAKRRADISSITKTLELARIKADLDTYPALDPSQFANTLPIDPGGKSYCVSAVTSGAPAAVPGVWTSGDCSDVPNYSLVASGNPPAGTIDFRVCASLESGTVFCVSNQQ
;
A
#
# COMPACT_ATOMS: atom_id res chain seq x y z
N MET A 1 -40.58 -27.07 -17.13
CA MET A 1 -41.40 -26.20 -18.00
C MET A 1 -40.42 -25.22 -18.62
N SER A 2 -39.85 -25.57 -19.78
CA SER A 2 -40.33 -25.11 -21.11
C SER A 2 -40.01 -23.62 -21.26
N ALA A 3 -39.26 -23.13 -22.25
CA ALA A 3 -38.82 -23.63 -23.54
C ALA A 3 -37.63 -22.74 -23.99
N GLN A 4 -36.67 -23.22 -24.80
CA GLN A 4 -36.56 -22.99 -26.26
C GLN A 4 -36.32 -21.51 -26.66
N LYS A 5 -35.57 -21.10 -27.69
CA LYS A 5 -34.76 -21.68 -28.79
C LYS A 5 -34.51 -20.48 -29.74
N LEU A 6 -33.43 -20.50 -30.54
CA LEU A 6 -33.13 -19.75 -31.80
C LEU A 6 -31.67 -19.27 -31.73
N VAL A 7 -30.67 -19.79 -32.44
CA VAL A 7 -30.51 -20.18 -33.86
C VAL A 7 -30.77 -19.02 -34.84
N ILE A 8 -29.69 -18.39 -35.26
CA ILE A 8 -29.53 -17.66 -36.54
C ILE A 8 -28.18 -18.19 -37.09
N SER A 9 -28.12 -19.34 -37.77
CA SER A 9 -28.49 -19.62 -39.16
C SER A 9 -28.07 -18.53 -40.15
N SER A 10 -26.86 -18.68 -40.69
CA SER A 10 -26.62 -18.88 -42.13
C SER A 10 -27.67 -18.28 -43.06
N MET A 11 -27.30 -17.23 -43.80
CA MET A 11 -27.64 -16.96 -45.20
C MET A 11 -27.26 -15.52 -45.51
N PHE A 12 -26.23 -15.32 -46.33
CA PHE A 12 -26.33 -14.54 -47.58
C PHE A 12 -24.97 -14.54 -48.27
N GLY A 13 -24.79 -15.51 -49.17
CA GLY A 13 -23.79 -15.41 -50.22
C GLY A 13 -24.24 -14.34 -51.20
N VAL A 14 -23.40 -13.33 -51.41
CA VAL A 14 -23.51 -12.40 -52.53
C VAL A 14 -22.23 -12.56 -53.34
N ARG A 15 -22.34 -13.25 -54.49
CA ARG A 15 -21.36 -13.20 -55.57
C ARG A 15 -21.63 -11.93 -56.37
N CYS A 16 -20.75 -10.94 -56.29
CA CYS A 16 -20.68 -9.89 -57.30
C CYS A 16 -19.64 -10.28 -58.35
N LYS A 17 -20.07 -10.21 -59.62
CA LYS A 17 -19.30 -10.38 -60.84
C LYS A 17 -18.32 -9.22 -60.97
N GLU A 18 -17.04 -9.51 -61.21
CA GLU A 18 -16.03 -8.52 -61.59
C GLU A 18 -16.31 -8.04 -63.03
N GLU A 19 -16.50 -6.72 -63.20
CA GLU A 19 -16.55 -6.08 -64.50
C GLU A 19 -15.42 -5.04 -64.57
N SER A 20 -14.48 -5.30 -65.47
CA SER A 20 -13.26 -4.51 -65.69
C SER A 20 -13.55 -3.34 -66.63
N THR A 21 -13.65 -2.12 -66.10
CA THR A 21 -13.55 -0.88 -66.88
C THR A 21 -12.36 -0.06 -66.42
N LYS A 22 -11.35 0.07 -67.29
CA LYS A 22 -10.21 0.98 -67.14
C LYS A 22 -10.70 2.42 -67.01
N SER A 23 -10.31 3.11 -65.93
CA SER A 23 -10.40 4.56 -65.79
C SER A 23 -9.02 5.13 -65.47
N ALA A 24 -8.49 5.94 -66.38
CA ALA A 24 -7.27 6.70 -66.16
C ALA A 24 -7.58 7.89 -65.22
N ASN A 25 -6.97 7.89 -64.03
CA ASN A 25 -6.99 8.97 -63.04
C ASN A 25 -5.55 9.12 -62.51
N PRO A 26 -4.98 10.33 -62.34
CA PRO A 26 -3.59 10.47 -61.94
C PRO A 26 -3.39 9.84 -60.56
N GLU A 27 -2.41 8.95 -60.47
CA GLU A 27 -2.08 8.21 -59.27
C GLU A 27 -1.87 9.16 -58.08
N PRO A 28 -2.56 8.96 -56.95
CA PRO A 28 -2.25 9.67 -55.73
C PRO A 28 -0.84 9.25 -55.30
N ARG A 29 0.11 10.19 -55.27
CA ARG A 29 1.40 9.97 -54.62
C ARG A 29 1.16 9.81 -53.12
N THR A 30 0.96 8.56 -52.72
CA THR A 30 0.91 8.19 -51.30
C THR A 30 2.22 8.57 -50.64
N PRO A 31 2.20 9.21 -49.46
CA PRO A 31 3.42 9.54 -48.74
C PRO A 31 4.20 8.26 -48.48
N ASN A 32 5.51 8.28 -48.77
CA ASN A 32 6.43 7.18 -48.48
C ASN A 32 6.29 6.78 -47.00
N GLN A 33 5.65 5.65 -46.75
CA GLN A 33 5.62 5.05 -45.42
C GLN A 33 7.02 4.50 -45.16
N LEU A 34 7.81 5.25 -44.41
CA LEU A 34 9.08 4.80 -43.84
C LEU A 34 8.74 3.72 -42.80
N GLY A 35 8.82 2.46 -43.20
CA GLY A 35 8.66 1.32 -42.29
C GLY A 35 9.88 1.19 -41.39
N PHE A 36 9.65 0.88 -40.11
CA PHE A 36 10.71 0.53 -39.18
C PHE A 36 11.45 -0.72 -39.65
N THR A 37 12.76 -0.74 -39.52
CA THR A 37 13.54 -1.94 -39.81
C THR A 37 13.30 -3.00 -38.73
N LEU A 38 13.36 -4.29 -39.10
CA LEU A 38 13.21 -5.39 -38.13
C LEU A 38 14.27 -5.28 -37.02
N ILE A 39 15.47 -4.82 -37.37
CA ILE A 39 16.57 -4.60 -36.42
C ILE A 39 16.30 -3.42 -35.47
N GLU A 40 15.67 -2.34 -35.94
CA GLU A 40 15.25 -1.22 -35.07
C GLU A 40 14.30 -1.71 -33.98
N LEU A 41 13.30 -2.50 -34.35
CA LEU A 41 12.35 -3.03 -33.38
C LEU A 41 13.00 -4.06 -32.43
N LEU A 42 13.95 -4.87 -32.93
CA LEU A 42 14.69 -5.85 -32.14
C LEU A 42 15.54 -5.19 -31.05
N ILE A 43 16.25 -4.11 -31.38
CA ILE A 43 17.09 -3.40 -30.41
C ILE A 43 16.21 -2.75 -29.33
N VAL A 44 15.07 -2.16 -29.70
CA VAL A 44 14.16 -1.51 -28.74
C VAL A 44 13.63 -2.49 -27.70
N VAL A 45 13.12 -3.65 -28.12
CA VAL A 45 12.59 -4.63 -27.16
C VAL A 45 13.69 -5.18 -26.26
N SER A 46 14.92 -5.33 -26.77
CA SER A 46 16.06 -5.77 -25.95
C SER A 46 16.39 -4.77 -24.83
N ILE A 47 16.36 -3.47 -25.12
CA ILE A 47 16.62 -2.42 -24.12
C ILE A 47 15.49 -2.37 -23.09
N ILE A 48 14.23 -2.47 -23.52
CA ILE A 48 13.08 -2.49 -22.61
C ILE A 48 13.18 -3.66 -21.62
N VAL A 49 13.57 -4.85 -22.09
CA VAL A 49 13.74 -6.02 -21.23
C VAL A 49 14.80 -5.78 -20.16
N ILE A 50 15.96 -5.22 -20.53
CA ILE A 50 17.03 -4.93 -19.57
C ILE A 50 16.55 -3.93 -18.52
N LEU A 51 15.94 -2.81 -18.93
CA LEU A 51 15.45 -1.79 -18.00
C LEU A 51 14.32 -2.32 -17.11
N ALA A 52 13.42 -3.15 -17.64
CA ALA A 52 12.33 -3.73 -16.88
C ALA A 52 12.85 -4.63 -15.75
N THR A 53 13.85 -5.47 -16.01
CA THR A 53 14.40 -6.38 -14.97
C THR A 53 15.00 -5.62 -13.79
N ILE A 54 15.78 -4.56 -14.04
CA ILE A 54 16.36 -3.71 -13.00
C ILE A 54 15.26 -2.94 -12.25
N GLY A 55 14.28 -2.43 -13.00
CA GLY A 55 13.16 -1.67 -12.45
C GLY A 55 12.36 -2.45 -11.41
N VAL A 56 12.08 -3.74 -11.65
CA VAL A 56 11.30 -4.59 -10.72
C VAL A 56 11.99 -4.75 -9.36
N ILE A 57 13.31 -4.96 -9.33
CA ILE A 57 14.06 -5.16 -8.08
C ILE A 57 14.05 -3.87 -7.24
N ILE A 58 14.33 -2.73 -7.87
CA ILE A 58 14.38 -1.43 -7.19
C ILE A 58 13.00 -1.08 -6.65
N TYR A 59 11.96 -1.28 -7.46
CA TYR A 59 10.58 -0.97 -7.09
C TYR A 59 10.15 -1.72 -5.82
N GLY A 60 10.50 -3.00 -5.70
CA GLY A 60 10.23 -3.79 -4.50
C GLY A 60 10.86 -3.18 -3.24
N ASN A 61 12.12 -2.77 -3.30
CA ASN A 61 12.82 -2.16 -2.16
C ASN A 61 12.27 -0.77 -1.81
N VAL A 62 11.92 0.05 -2.81
CA VAL A 62 11.32 1.37 -2.59
C VAL A 62 9.96 1.24 -1.89
N GLN A 63 9.13 0.28 -2.30
CA GLN A 63 7.86 0.05 -1.62
C GLN A 63 8.03 -0.37 -0.15
N LYS A 64 9.00 -1.26 0.14
CA LYS A 64 9.31 -1.68 1.53
C LYS A 64 9.70 -0.46 2.37
N ASN A 65 10.60 0.38 1.87
CA ASN A 65 11.05 1.60 2.55
C ASN A 65 9.89 2.59 2.75
N ALA A 66 9.00 2.73 1.77
CA ALA A 66 7.82 3.60 1.89
C ALA A 66 6.86 3.10 2.99
N ARG A 67 6.64 1.78 3.08
CA ARG A 67 5.81 1.18 4.15
C ARG A 67 6.45 1.36 5.53
N ASP A 68 7.76 1.17 5.65
CA ASP A 68 8.49 1.40 6.91
C ASP A 68 8.50 2.88 7.31
N ALA A 69 8.64 3.80 6.36
CA ALA A 69 8.51 5.23 6.62
C ALA A 69 7.10 5.59 7.12
N LYS A 70 6.06 4.98 6.53
CA LYS A 70 4.68 5.13 6.99
C LYS A 70 4.49 4.60 8.42
N ARG A 71 5.01 3.41 8.75
CA ARG A 71 4.99 2.86 10.12
C ARG A 71 5.63 3.80 11.13
N ARG A 72 6.80 4.35 10.81
CA ARG A 72 7.51 5.32 11.68
C ARG A 72 6.72 6.62 11.86
N ALA A 73 6.11 7.12 10.78
CA ALA A 73 5.28 8.31 10.83
C ALA A 73 4.03 8.09 11.69
N ASP A 74 3.38 6.93 11.56
CA ASP A 74 2.18 6.59 12.33
C ASP A 74 2.48 6.45 13.82
N ILE A 75 3.55 5.74 14.20
CA ILE A 75 3.99 5.67 15.60
C ILE A 75 4.24 7.08 16.15
N SER A 76 4.96 7.90 15.39
CA SER A 76 5.26 9.28 15.81
C SER A 76 3.98 10.11 15.93
N SER A 77 2.98 9.89 15.07
CA SER A 77 1.68 10.54 15.15
C SER A 77 0.91 10.09 16.39
N ILE A 78 0.93 8.79 16.72
CA ILE A 78 0.25 8.25 17.91
C ILE A 78 0.87 8.86 19.18
N THR A 79 2.20 8.83 19.30
CA THR A 79 2.91 9.44 20.43
C THR A 79 2.56 10.92 20.54
N LYS A 80 2.63 11.69 19.45
CA LYS A 80 2.27 13.11 19.46
C LYS A 80 0.82 13.35 19.87
N THR A 81 -0.13 12.54 19.40
CA THR A 81 -1.53 12.65 19.79
C THR A 81 -1.71 12.40 21.28
N LEU A 82 -1.01 11.42 21.86
CA LEU A 82 -1.04 11.16 23.31
C LEU A 82 -0.48 12.35 24.11
N GLU A 83 0.66 12.90 23.70
CA GLU A 83 1.24 14.08 24.35
C GLU A 83 0.31 15.31 24.24
N LEU A 84 -0.26 15.55 23.06
CA LEU A 84 -1.21 16.64 22.87
C LEU A 84 -2.49 16.44 23.66
N ALA A 85 -2.99 15.19 23.79
CA ALA A 85 -4.19 14.89 24.54
C ALA A 85 -3.97 15.08 26.05
N ARG A 86 -2.79 14.72 26.56
CA ARG A 86 -2.39 15.00 27.94
C ARG A 86 -2.40 16.50 28.23
N ILE A 87 -1.75 17.31 27.39
CA ILE A 87 -1.68 18.77 27.55
C ILE A 87 -3.07 19.41 27.44
N LYS A 88 -3.90 18.97 26.48
CA LYS A 88 -5.25 19.54 26.29
C LYS A 88 -6.22 19.25 27.41
N ALA A 89 -6.03 18.13 28.11
CA ALA A 89 -6.88 17.72 29.22
C ALA A 89 -6.38 18.25 30.57
N ASP A 90 -5.22 18.92 30.62
CA ASP A 90 -4.53 19.33 31.85
C ASP A 90 -4.41 18.19 32.88
N LEU A 91 -4.11 16.98 32.40
CA LEU A 91 -3.97 15.78 33.21
C LEU A 91 -2.48 15.40 33.38
N ASP A 92 -2.14 14.90 34.56
CA ASP A 92 -0.84 14.26 34.81
C ASP A 92 -0.72 12.85 34.22
N THR A 93 -1.77 12.39 33.54
CA THR A 93 -1.85 11.05 32.94
C THR A 93 -2.24 11.14 31.48
N TYR A 94 -1.81 10.15 30.71
CA TYR A 94 -2.17 9.99 29.32
C TYR A 94 -3.59 9.43 29.22
N PRO A 95 -4.52 10.16 28.57
CA PRO A 95 -5.85 9.65 28.32
C PRO A 95 -5.81 8.56 27.26
N ALA A 96 -6.87 7.75 27.22
CA ALA A 96 -7.02 6.74 26.20
C ALA A 96 -7.16 7.35 24.80
N LEU A 97 -6.69 6.63 23.79
CA LEU A 97 -6.88 7.03 22.40
C LEU A 97 -8.35 6.92 22.01
N ASP A 98 -8.79 7.87 21.21
CA ASP A 98 -10.12 7.88 20.59
C ASP A 98 -9.98 8.04 19.06
N PRO A 99 -10.76 7.29 18.25
CA PRO A 99 -10.67 7.38 16.79
C PRO A 99 -10.92 8.80 16.25
N SER A 100 -11.68 9.65 16.95
CA SER A 100 -11.90 11.04 16.54
C SER A 100 -10.60 11.85 16.45
N GLN A 101 -9.55 11.45 17.17
CA GLN A 101 -8.23 12.07 17.13
C GLN A 101 -7.48 11.79 15.82
N PHE A 102 -7.94 10.83 15.02
CA PHE A 102 -7.31 10.38 13.78
C PHE A 102 -8.31 10.34 12.62
N ALA A 103 -9.17 11.35 12.50
CA ALA A 103 -10.19 11.41 11.45
C ALA A 103 -11.13 10.18 11.41
N ASN A 104 -11.51 9.71 12.61
CA ASN A 104 -12.40 8.56 12.86
C ASN A 104 -11.83 7.17 12.55
N THR A 105 -10.56 7.07 12.19
CA THR A 105 -9.90 5.79 11.95
C THR A 105 -8.51 5.78 12.58
N LEU A 106 -8.26 4.84 13.49
CA LEU A 106 -6.95 4.71 14.08
C LEU A 106 -5.91 4.32 13.02
N PRO A 107 -4.65 4.77 13.14
CA PRO A 107 -3.59 4.39 12.23
C PRO A 107 -3.42 2.86 12.22
N ILE A 108 -3.45 2.29 11.02
CA ILE A 108 -3.22 0.87 10.76
C ILE A 108 -1.99 0.79 9.86
N ASP A 109 -1.17 -0.23 10.06
CA ASP A 109 0.01 -0.42 9.23
C ASP A 109 -0.39 -0.73 7.77
N PRO A 110 0.52 -0.53 6.79
CA PRO A 110 0.24 -0.86 5.40
C PRO A 110 -0.04 -2.35 5.13
N GLY A 111 0.24 -3.23 6.10
CA GLY A 111 -0.06 -4.66 6.07
C GLY A 111 -1.41 -5.04 6.70
N GLY A 112 -2.21 -4.08 7.18
CA GLY A 112 -3.51 -4.33 7.82
C GLY A 112 -3.45 -4.70 9.31
N LYS A 113 -2.29 -4.52 9.95
CA LYS A 113 -1.98 -4.86 11.34
C LYS A 113 -2.04 -3.61 12.22
N SER A 114 -2.43 -3.79 13.47
CA SER A 114 -2.43 -2.71 14.46
C SER A 114 -1.04 -2.49 15.04
N TYR A 115 -0.74 -1.24 15.37
CA TYR A 115 0.43 -0.90 16.17
C TYR A 115 0.28 -1.42 17.61
N CYS A 116 1.38 -1.60 18.31
CA CYS A 116 1.35 -2.07 19.70
C CYS A 116 1.75 -0.97 20.66
N VAL A 117 1.11 -0.91 21.81
CA VAL A 117 1.42 0.01 22.90
C VAL A 117 1.61 -0.77 24.18
N SER A 118 2.68 -0.47 24.90
CA SER A 118 2.85 -0.84 26.31
C SER A 118 2.60 0.43 27.10
N ALA A 119 1.72 0.36 28.08
CA ALA A 119 1.36 1.49 28.91
C ALA A 119 1.26 1.03 30.36
N VAL A 120 1.78 1.86 31.25
CA VAL A 120 1.86 1.54 32.67
C VAL A 120 1.30 2.69 33.50
N THR A 121 0.63 2.33 34.59
CA THR A 121 0.14 3.26 35.62
C THR A 121 1.15 3.45 36.75
N SER A 122 2.22 2.66 36.77
CA SER A 122 3.32 2.72 37.73
C SER A 122 4.57 2.04 37.17
N GLY A 123 5.75 2.62 37.39
CA GLY A 123 7.01 2.07 36.90
C GLY A 123 7.31 2.43 35.45
N ALA A 124 8.18 1.65 34.80
CA ALA A 124 8.58 1.88 33.41
C ALA A 124 7.79 0.97 32.45
N PRO A 125 7.49 1.42 31.22
CA PRO A 125 6.84 0.59 30.21
C PRO A 125 7.75 -0.59 29.84
N ALA A 126 7.16 -1.63 29.24
CA ALA A 126 7.90 -2.81 28.84
C ALA A 126 9.13 -2.45 27.98
N ALA A 127 10.22 -3.19 28.19
CA ALA A 127 11.43 -3.05 27.39
C ALA A 127 11.12 -3.30 25.89
N VAL A 128 11.97 -2.75 25.02
CA VAL A 128 11.84 -2.98 23.57
C VAL A 128 11.87 -4.50 23.33
N PRO A 129 10.82 -5.07 22.74
CA PRO A 129 10.73 -6.50 22.53
C PRO A 129 11.74 -6.96 21.49
N GLY A 130 12.44 -8.06 21.78
CA GLY A 130 13.54 -8.56 20.95
C GLY A 130 13.11 -9.32 19.70
N VAL A 131 11.91 -9.92 19.68
CA VAL A 131 11.41 -10.73 18.56
C VAL A 131 9.93 -10.50 18.35
N TRP A 132 9.54 -10.04 17.15
CA TRP A 132 8.16 -9.92 16.68
C TRP A 132 7.96 -10.78 15.42
N THR A 133 7.41 -11.98 15.59
CA THR A 133 7.29 -12.95 14.50
C THR A 133 6.01 -12.80 13.67
N SER A 134 4.87 -12.50 14.30
CA SER A 134 3.59 -12.33 13.58
C SER A 134 3.39 -10.92 13.03
N GLY A 135 4.16 -9.94 13.49
CA GLY A 135 3.93 -8.52 13.23
C GLY A 135 2.69 -7.96 13.92
N ASP A 136 2.02 -8.74 14.76
CA ASP A 136 0.87 -8.34 15.57
C ASP A 136 1.23 -8.32 17.06
N CYS A 137 0.39 -7.70 17.88
CA CYS A 137 0.66 -7.50 19.31
C CYS A 137 0.40 -8.74 20.18
N SER A 138 -0.11 -9.84 19.60
CA SER A 138 -0.44 -11.06 20.35
C SER A 138 0.77 -11.80 20.90
N ASP A 139 1.90 -11.71 20.20
CA ASP A 139 3.10 -12.49 20.52
C ASP A 139 4.07 -11.70 21.41
N VAL A 140 3.71 -10.47 21.75
CA VAL A 140 4.57 -9.51 22.42
C VAL A 140 4.11 -9.37 23.87
N PRO A 141 4.83 -9.94 24.84
CA PRO A 141 4.41 -9.87 26.23
C PRO A 141 4.41 -8.42 26.73
N ASN A 142 3.37 -8.05 27.50
CA ASN A 142 3.17 -6.71 28.09
C ASN A 142 2.88 -5.58 27.09
N TYR A 143 2.50 -5.93 25.87
CA TYR A 143 1.98 -5.00 24.88
C TYR A 143 0.52 -5.34 24.58
N SER A 144 -0.26 -4.30 24.30
CA SER A 144 -1.62 -4.39 23.82
C SER A 144 -1.74 -3.65 22.48
N LEU A 145 -2.74 -4.00 21.70
CA LEU A 145 -3.00 -3.37 20.40
C LEU A 145 -3.46 -1.92 20.57
N VAL A 146 -3.01 -1.03 19.70
CA VAL A 146 -3.50 0.36 19.64
C VAL A 146 -4.96 0.34 19.17
N ALA A 147 -5.88 0.65 20.09
CA ALA A 147 -7.31 0.70 19.86
C ALA A 147 -7.97 1.78 20.72
N SER A 148 -9.24 2.08 20.46
CA SER A 148 -10.04 2.94 21.30
C SER A 148 -10.04 2.44 22.75
N GLY A 149 -9.77 3.32 23.70
CA GLY A 149 -9.65 2.93 25.12
C GLY A 149 -8.28 2.40 25.54
N ASN A 150 -7.31 2.30 24.62
CA ASN A 150 -5.95 1.86 24.90
C ASN A 150 -4.93 2.92 24.41
N PRO A 151 -3.97 3.38 25.22
CA PRO A 151 -3.63 2.93 26.57
C PRO A 151 -4.74 3.21 27.60
N PRO A 152 -4.85 2.42 28.67
CA PRO A 152 -5.88 2.61 29.69
C PRO A 152 -5.73 3.98 30.36
N ALA A 153 -6.87 4.57 30.78
CA ALA A 153 -6.87 5.83 31.49
C ALA A 153 -6.02 5.73 32.77
N GLY A 154 -5.29 6.81 33.10
CA GLY A 154 -4.37 6.82 34.25
C GLY A 154 -2.95 6.34 33.91
N THR A 155 -2.64 6.12 32.63
CA THR A 155 -1.28 5.80 32.18
C THR A 155 -0.34 6.96 32.48
N ILE A 156 0.80 6.70 33.13
CA ILE A 156 1.83 7.70 33.41
C ILE A 156 2.99 7.64 32.40
N ASP A 157 3.18 6.48 31.80
CA ASP A 157 4.28 6.22 30.86
C ASP A 157 3.83 5.19 29.83
N PHE A 158 4.27 5.38 28.58
CA PHE A 158 3.90 4.53 27.47
C PHE A 158 5.03 4.38 26.45
N ARG A 159 4.97 3.28 25.71
CA ARG A 159 5.85 2.97 24.59
C ARG A 159 5.06 2.36 23.45
N VAL A 160 5.08 3.00 22.29
CA VAL A 160 4.44 2.51 21.07
C VAL A 160 5.50 1.87 20.17
N CYS A 161 5.21 0.71 19.60
CA CYS A 161 6.13 -0.07 18.79
C CYS A 161 5.47 -0.65 17.53
N ALA A 162 6.29 -0.90 16.50
CA ALA A 162 5.94 -1.64 15.28
C ALA A 162 7.12 -2.52 14.84
N SER A 163 6.82 -3.64 14.18
CA SER A 163 7.81 -4.39 13.39
C SER A 163 7.98 -3.74 12.03
N LEU A 164 9.22 -3.57 11.61
CA LEU A 164 9.57 -3.16 10.26
C LEU A 164 9.77 -4.37 9.35
N GLU A 165 9.66 -4.16 8.04
CA GLU A 165 9.88 -5.24 7.07
C GLU A 165 11.33 -5.72 7.00
N SER A 166 12.26 -4.96 7.57
CA SER A 166 13.65 -5.38 7.82
C SER A 166 13.80 -6.39 8.96
N GLY A 167 12.73 -6.73 9.69
CA GLY A 167 12.77 -7.62 10.85
C GLY A 167 13.26 -6.95 12.14
N THR A 168 13.45 -5.63 12.12
CA THR A 168 13.79 -4.84 13.31
C THR A 168 12.55 -4.21 13.91
N VAL A 169 12.53 -4.07 15.23
CA VAL A 169 11.45 -3.39 15.94
C VAL A 169 11.80 -1.91 16.09
N PHE A 170 10.84 -1.03 15.78
CA PHE A 170 10.95 0.39 16.04
C PHE A 170 9.97 0.80 17.13
N CYS A 171 10.47 1.48 18.16
CA CYS A 171 9.69 1.90 19.31
C CYS A 171 9.94 3.37 19.62
N VAL A 172 8.90 4.06 20.07
CA VAL A 172 8.95 5.43 20.59
C VAL A 172 8.25 5.44 21.95
N SER A 173 8.92 5.99 22.96
CA SER A 173 8.35 6.23 24.28
C SER A 173 7.83 7.66 24.41
N ASN A 174 7.12 7.93 25.51
CA ASN A 174 6.79 9.28 25.93
C ASN A 174 8.03 10.20 25.93
N GLN A 175 7.78 11.50 25.72
CA GLN A 175 8.79 12.53 25.89
C GLN A 175 8.76 12.93 27.38
N GLN A 176 9.62 12.34 28.21
CA GLN A 176 9.80 12.79 29.60
C GLN A 176 10.51 14.15 29.65
#